data_AF-A0A968MZW0-F1
#
_entry.id   AF-A0A968MZW0-F1
#
_cell.length_a   1.000
_cell.length_b   1.000
_cell.length_c   1.000
_cell.angle_alpha   90.00
_cell.angle_beta   90.00
_cell.angle_gamma   90.00
#
_symmetry.space_group_name_H-M   'P 1'
#
loop_
_entity.id
_entity.type
_entity.pdbx_description
1 polymer ?
#
loop_
_entity_poly.entity_id
_entity_poly.type
_entity_poly.pdbx_seq_one_letter_code
_entity_poly.pdbx_strand_id
1 'polypeptide(L)'
;MSWWRNCIHFGGSVYDFTESELADGKNVLEVVNIFGGTKFIIPSHWNVHVEVVSIFGGFADKRKAGITLPQNLSKELYIKGVAIFGGGEIKSF
;
A
#
# COMPACT_ATOMS: atom_id res chain seq x y z
N MET A 1 -19.15 8.89 2.84
CA MET A 1 -18.86 7.47 3.14
C MET A 1 -18.63 6.75 1.81
N SER A 2 -17.40 6.75 1.31
CA SER A 2 -17.04 6.10 0.05
C SER A 2 -16.21 4.86 0.35
N TRP A 3 -16.85 3.70 0.24
CA TRP A 3 -16.23 2.38 0.37
C TRP A 3 -15.66 1.96 -0.99
N TRP A 4 -14.34 1.98 -1.15
CA TRP A 4 -13.68 1.32 -2.28
C TRP A 4 -13.17 -0.04 -1.79
N ARG A 5 -13.99 -1.08 -1.95
CA ARG A 5 -13.57 -2.47 -1.72
C ARG A 5 -13.22 -3.10 -3.07
N ASN A 6 -11.93 -3.39 -3.25
CA ASN A 6 -11.43 -4.16 -4.39
C ASN A 6 -11.23 -5.61 -3.93
N CYS A 7 -11.83 -6.58 -4.63
CA CYS A 7 -11.81 -7.99 -4.23
C CYS A 7 -11.18 -8.80 -5.36
N ILE A 8 -9.87 -9.06 -5.26
CA ILE A 8 -9.09 -9.78 -6.28
C ILE A 8 -9.04 -11.25 -5.89
N HIS A 9 -9.57 -12.11 -6.76
CA HIS A 9 -9.66 -13.56 -6.49
C HIS A 9 -8.54 -14.36 -7.16
N PHE A 10 -8.05 -13.98 -8.34
CA PHE A 10 -6.92 -14.62 -9.01
C PHE A 10 -6.22 -13.62 -9.93
N GLY A 11 -4.95 -13.30 -9.65
CA GLY A 11 -4.12 -12.45 -10.50
C GLY A 11 -3.36 -11.41 -9.71
N GLY A 12 -2.06 -11.27 -9.99
CA GLY A 12 -1.28 -10.22 -9.37
C GLY A 12 -1.74 -8.84 -9.83
N SER A 13 -1.71 -7.86 -8.93
CA SER A 13 -2.15 -6.49 -9.21
C SER A 13 -1.01 -5.50 -8.95
N VAL A 14 -0.85 -4.54 -9.86
CA VAL A 14 0.12 -3.45 -9.72
C VAL A 14 -0.67 -2.15 -9.59
N TYR A 15 -0.46 -1.45 -8.49
CA TYR A 15 -1.02 -0.14 -8.21
C TYR A 15 0.10 0.90 -8.32
N ASP A 16 -0.07 1.84 -9.24
CA ASP A 16 0.88 2.93 -9.45
C ASP A 16 0.26 4.27 -9.00
N PHE A 17 0.90 4.90 -8.02
CA PHE A 17 0.51 6.19 -7.45
C PHE A 17 1.49 7.31 -7.83
N THR A 18 2.42 7.09 -8.76
CA THR A 18 3.42 8.09 -9.19
C THR A 18 2.80 9.39 -9.71
N GLU A 19 1.67 9.31 -10.42
CA GLU A 19 0.92 10.46 -10.94
C GLU A 19 -0.29 10.84 -10.06
N SER A 20 -0.36 10.31 -8.83
CA SER A 20 -1.44 10.61 -7.89
C SER A 20 -0.98 11.61 -6.83
N GLU A 21 -1.94 12.32 -6.25
CA GLU A 21 -1.75 13.15 -5.05
C GLU A 21 -2.61 12.64 -3.90
N LEU A 22 -2.08 12.66 -2.68
CA LEU A 22 -2.88 12.38 -1.48
C LEU A 22 -3.83 13.53 -1.19
N ALA A 23 -5.08 13.18 -0.88
CA ALA A 23 -6.04 14.11 -0.31
C ALA A 23 -5.62 14.49 1.12
N ASP A 24 -6.06 15.66 1.58
CA ASP A 24 -5.84 16.09 2.96
C ASP A 24 -6.50 15.13 3.96
N GLY A 25 -5.77 14.83 5.03
CA GLY A 25 -6.14 13.95 6.11
C GLY A 25 -5.60 12.53 5.98
N LYS A 26 -6.33 11.61 6.60
CA LYS A 26 -5.99 10.19 6.70
C LYS A 26 -6.64 9.41 5.57
N ASN A 27 -5.82 8.96 4.62
CA ASN A 27 -6.25 8.11 3.50
C ASN A 27 -6.00 6.66 3.88
N VAL A 28 -7.01 5.79 3.72
CA VAL A 28 -6.90 4.37 4.07
C VAL A 28 -7.15 3.54 2.81
N LEU A 29 -6.21 2.66 2.48
CA LEU A 29 -6.29 1.70 1.40
C LEU A 29 -6.44 0.29 1.99
N GLU A 30 -7.61 -0.31 1.85
CA GLU A 30 -7.88 -1.68 2.28
C GLU A 30 -7.55 -2.66 1.14
N VAL A 31 -6.65 -3.61 1.41
CA VAL A 31 -6.16 -4.57 0.42
C VAL A 31 -6.41 -5.98 0.94
N VAL A 32 -7.24 -6.74 0.23
CA VAL A 32 -7.46 -8.16 0.53
C VAL A 32 -7.03 -8.95 -0.68
N ASN A 33 -5.98 -9.75 -0.51
CA ASN A 33 -5.48 -10.64 -1.56
C ASN A 33 -5.52 -12.08 -1.04
N ILE A 34 -6.23 -12.99 -1.71
CA ILE A 34 -6.43 -14.37 -1.25
C ILE A 34 -5.56 -15.37 -2.03
N PHE A 35 -5.13 -15.01 -3.24
CA PHE A 35 -4.20 -15.80 -4.04
C PHE A 35 -3.48 -14.90 -5.05
N GLY A 36 -2.16 -14.77 -4.94
CA GLY A 36 -1.35 -13.98 -5.88
C GLY A 36 -0.48 -12.90 -5.22
N GLY A 37 -0.07 -11.89 -5.99
CA GLY A 37 0.87 -10.86 -5.53
C GLY A 37 0.39 -9.44 -5.77
N THR A 38 0.55 -8.54 -4.80
CA THR A 38 0.21 -7.12 -4.99
C THR A 38 1.45 -6.24 -4.93
N LYS A 39 1.67 -5.40 -5.95
CA LYS A 39 2.75 -4.42 -5.98
C LYS A 39 2.20 -3.02 -5.85
N PHE A 40 2.75 -2.25 -4.93
CA PHE A 40 2.46 -0.82 -4.75
C PHE A 40 3.68 0.00 -5.16
N ILE A 41 3.48 0.92 -6.09
CA ILE A 41 4.47 1.93 -6.49
C ILE A 41 3.99 3.24 -5.90
N ILE A 42 4.71 3.74 -4.90
CA ILE A 42 4.30 4.93 -4.14
C ILE A 42 5.38 6.01 -4.26
N PRO A 43 5.02 7.28 -4.46
CA PRO A 43 5.99 8.36 -4.44
C PRO A 43 6.77 8.41 -3.12
N SER A 44 8.07 8.68 -3.17
CA SER A 44 8.93 8.84 -1.98
C SER A 44 8.54 9.98 -1.03
N HIS A 45 7.77 10.96 -1.51
CA HIS A 45 7.33 12.10 -0.70
C HIS A 45 6.08 11.81 0.15
N TRP A 46 5.47 10.62 0.06
CA TRP A 46 4.26 10.27 0.82
C TRP A 46 4.61 9.68 2.19
N ASN A 47 3.87 10.09 3.22
CA ASN A 47 3.89 9.40 4.51
C ASN A 47 2.97 8.18 4.47
N VAL A 48 3.54 6.99 4.52
CA VAL A 48 2.81 5.73 4.28
C VAL A 48 3.01 4.76 5.45
N HIS A 49 1.92 4.37 6.06
CA HIS A 49 1.86 3.35 7.12
C HIS A 49 1.36 2.04 6.53
N VAL A 50 2.03 0.94 6.83
CA VAL A 50 1.70 -0.38 6.25
C VAL A 50 1.35 -1.32 7.38
N GLU A 51 0.09 -1.76 7.38
CA GLU A 51 -0.51 -2.69 8.32
C GLU A 51 -1.13 -3.85 7.54
N VAL A 52 -0.30 -4.59 6.81
CA VAL A 52 -0.73 -5.76 6.03
C VAL A 52 -0.29 -7.04 6.73
N VAL A 53 -1.25 -7.92 7.02
CA VAL A 53 -0.99 -9.23 7.62
C VAL A 53 -0.90 -10.27 6.50
N SER A 54 0.27 -10.91 6.36
CA SER A 54 0.45 -11.99 5.40
C SER A 54 0.33 -13.37 6.06
N ILE A 55 -0.57 -14.22 5.55
CA ILE A 55 -0.82 -15.60 6.00
C ILE A 55 -0.44 -16.53 4.84
N PHE A 56 0.60 -17.35 5.00
CA PHE A 56 1.20 -18.18 3.93
C PHE A 56 1.75 -17.38 2.73
N GLY A 57 2.72 -16.50 2.97
CA GLY A 57 3.41 -15.72 1.93
C GLY A 57 4.45 -14.75 2.51
N GLY A 58 4.81 -13.71 1.76
CA GLY A 58 5.79 -12.71 2.19
C GLY A 58 5.49 -11.30 1.68
N PHE A 59 5.51 -10.31 2.57
CA PHE A 59 5.34 -8.91 2.22
C PHE A 59 6.67 -8.16 2.32
N ALA A 60 7.23 -7.76 1.18
CA ALA A 60 8.52 -7.09 1.08
C ALA A 60 8.33 -5.57 1.01
N ASP A 61 8.70 -4.88 2.08
CA ASP A 61 8.80 -3.43 2.07
C ASP A 61 10.19 -3.02 1.59
N LYS A 62 10.31 -2.62 0.31
CA LYS A 62 11.54 -2.08 -0.30
C LYS A 62 11.48 -0.57 -0.44
N ARG A 63 10.69 0.13 0.39
CA ARG A 63 10.82 1.57 0.48
C ARG A 63 12.24 1.87 0.93
N LYS A 64 12.92 2.81 0.24
CA LYS A 64 14.20 3.32 0.75
C LYS A 64 13.91 3.82 2.16
N ALA A 65 14.48 3.18 3.17
CA ALA A 65 14.48 3.65 4.55
C ALA A 65 15.26 4.96 4.55
N GLY A 66 14.55 6.03 4.23
CA GLY A 66 15.11 7.20 3.62
C GLY A 66 14.22 8.36 3.97
N ILE A 67 14.46 8.84 5.18
CA ILE A 67 14.09 10.15 5.68
C ILE A 67 12.61 10.28 6.06
N THR A 68 12.37 10.10 7.36
CA THR A 68 11.34 10.82 8.12
C THR A 68 11.60 12.32 7.97
N LEU A 69 11.34 12.90 6.79
CA LEU A 69 11.20 14.35 6.68
C LEU A 69 9.81 14.68 7.25
N PRO A 70 9.70 15.60 8.22
CA PRO A 70 8.41 16.12 8.66
C PRO A 70 7.88 17.06 7.56
N GLN A 71 7.52 16.52 6.41
CA GLN A 71 6.91 17.29 5.33
C GLN A 71 5.44 16.87 5.24
N ASN A 72 4.62 17.68 5.92
CA ASN A 72 3.17 17.64 5.96
C ASN A 72 2.56 16.35 6.57
N LEU A 73 2.51 16.31 7.92
CA LEU A 73 1.63 15.38 8.68
C LEU A 73 0.14 15.48 8.27
N SER A 74 -0.23 16.47 7.46
CA SER A 74 -1.60 16.66 7.01
C SER A 74 -2.05 15.60 6.00
N LYS A 75 -1.14 14.86 5.35
CA LYS A 75 -1.48 13.86 4.31
C LYS A 75 -0.80 12.53 4.59
N GLU A 76 -1.57 11.56 5.08
CA GLU A 76 -1.06 10.23 5.44
C GLU A 76 -1.81 9.14 4.68
N LEU A 77 -1.09 8.12 4.22
CA LEU A 77 -1.66 6.91 3.61
C LEU A 77 -1.48 5.71 4.53
N TYR A 78 -2.56 5.01 4.84
CA TYR A 78 -2.55 3.78 5.62
C TYR A 78 -2.96 2.63 4.73
N ILE A 79 -2.02 1.74 4.42
CA ILE A 79 -2.30 0.52 3.66
C ILE A 79 -2.60 -0.58 4.67
N LYS A 80 -3.86 -0.98 4.77
CA LYS A 80 -4.33 -2.00 5.70
C LYS A 80 -4.81 -3.20 4.92
N GLY A 81 -4.59 -4.41 5.41
CA GLY A 81 -5.03 -5.56 4.62
C GLY A 81 -4.62 -6.92 5.12
N VAL A 82 -5.12 -7.93 4.41
CA VAL A 82 -4.69 -9.31 4.59
C VAL A 82 -4.29 -9.90 3.24
N ALA A 83 -3.12 -10.53 3.21
CA ALA A 83 -2.64 -11.31 2.08
C ALA A 83 -2.58 -12.79 2.49
N ILE A 84 -3.50 -13.60 1.99
CA ILE A 84 -3.59 -15.05 2.24
C ILE A 84 -3.05 -15.75 0.98
N PHE A 85 -2.16 -16.75 1.09
CA PHE A 85 -1.55 -17.48 -0.04
C PHE A 85 -0.96 -16.59 -1.15
N GLY A 86 -0.13 -15.62 -0.74
CA GLY A 86 0.32 -14.57 -1.65
C GLY A 86 1.32 -13.61 -1.04
N GLY A 87 2.00 -12.84 -1.88
CA GLY A 87 2.99 -11.85 -1.45
C GLY A 87 2.56 -10.42 -1.73
N GLY A 88 3.31 -9.46 -1.21
CA GLY A 88 3.19 -8.08 -1.63
C GLY A 88 4.54 -7.39 -1.68
N GLU A 89 4.70 -6.40 -2.55
CA GLU A 89 5.91 -5.59 -2.64
C GLU A 89 5.53 -4.11 -2.63
N ILE A 90 6.17 -3.32 -1.76
CA ILE A 90 6.07 -1.87 -1.82
C ILE A 90 7.39 -1.31 -2.34
N LYS A 91 7.31 -0.50 -3.39
CA LYS A 91 8.43 0.24 -3.96
C LYS A 91 8.18 1.73 -3.85
N SER A 92 9.27 2.45 -3.65
CA SER A 92 9.30 3.91 -3.68
C SER A 92 10.24 4.39 -4.79
N PHE A 93 9.77 5.36 -5.57
CA PHE A 93 10.56 6.07 -6.60
C PHE A 93 10.77 7.53 -6.22
#